data_AF-A0A974Y588-F1
#
_entry.id   AF-A0A974Y588-F1
#
_cell.length_a   1.000
_cell.length_b   1.000
_cell.length_c   1.000
_cell.angle_alpha   90.00
_cell.angle_beta   90.00
_cell.angle_gamma   90.00
#
_symmetry.space_group_name_H-M   'P 1'
#
loop_
_entity.id
_entity.type
_entity.pdbx_description
1 polymer ?
#
loop_
_entity_poly.entity_id
_entity_poly.type
_entity_poly.pdbx_seq_one_letter_code
_entity_poly.pdbx_strand_id
1 'polypeptide(L)'
;MTASPRKERPLHWVGSTKRDLLDFPDDVIDEFGYSLGVVQLGGQPPAAKPWKGEGPGVFELVEDARGDTYRVAYTVRFAKAIYVLHCFQKKSPSGIRTARTDVELIHERLKLARDDYEVRYGKEK
;
A
#
# COMPACT_ATOMS: atom_id res chain seq x y z
N MET A 1 4.80 25.45 21.72
CA MET A 1 3.83 24.33 21.61
C MET A 1 4.54 23.18 20.93
N THR A 2 5.07 22.22 21.68
CA THR A 2 5.70 21.02 21.11
C THR A 2 4.59 20.05 20.70
N ALA A 3 4.44 19.81 19.39
CA ALA A 3 3.56 18.76 18.90
C ALA A 3 4.04 17.42 19.50
N SER A 4 3.15 16.64 20.12
CA SER A 4 3.48 15.27 20.52
C SER A 4 4.02 14.51 19.30
N PRO A 5 5.06 13.67 19.46
CA PRO A 5 5.55 12.86 18.35
C PRO A 5 4.37 12.05 17.78
N ARG A 6 4.14 12.18 16.47
CA ARG A 6 3.09 11.40 15.81
C ARG A 6 3.46 9.93 15.99
N LYS A 7 2.64 9.20 16.75
CA LYS A 7 2.81 7.76 16.90
C LYS A 7 2.61 7.12 15.53
N GLU A 8 3.63 6.44 15.03
CA GLU A 8 3.57 5.72 13.76
C GLU A 8 2.39 4.74 13.75
N ARG A 9 1.57 4.83 12.71
CA ARG A 9 0.54 3.81 12.48
C ARG A 9 1.22 2.53 12.01
N PRO A 10 0.91 1.36 12.59
CA PRO A 10 1.47 0.09 12.14
C PRO A 10 1.07 -0.20 10.68
N LEU A 11 1.97 -0.88 9.97
CA LEU A 11 1.70 -1.52 8.68
C LEU A 11 1.28 -2.97 8.90
N HIS A 12 0.13 -3.33 8.34
CA HIS A 12 -0.33 -4.70 8.22
C HIS A 12 -0.23 -5.14 6.77
N TRP A 13 0.35 -6.32 6.56
CA TRP A 13 0.60 -6.89 5.24
C TRP A 13 -0.47 -7.93 4.93
N VAL A 14 -1.25 -7.72 3.87
CA VAL A 14 -2.31 -8.67 3.50
C VAL A 14 -1.75 -9.77 2.60
N GLY A 15 -1.97 -11.03 2.99
CA GLY A 15 -1.54 -12.18 2.20
C GLY A 15 -0.03 -12.21 1.98
N SER A 16 0.39 -12.36 0.72
CA SER A 16 1.81 -12.49 0.34
C SER A 16 2.55 -11.16 0.17
N THR A 17 1.89 -10.03 0.34
CA THR A 17 2.42 -8.70 -0.02
C THR A 17 3.82 -8.39 0.47
N LYS A 18 4.13 -8.72 1.72
CA LYS A 18 5.48 -8.46 2.27
C LYS A 18 6.55 -9.26 1.54
N ARG A 19 6.28 -10.53 1.24
CA ARG A 19 7.20 -11.37 0.45
C ARG A 19 7.34 -10.81 -0.95
N ASP A 20 6.21 -10.49 -1.60
CA ASP A 20 6.22 -9.98 -2.97
C ASP A 20 6.97 -8.63 -3.08
N LEU A 21 6.94 -7.77 -2.05
CA LEU A 21 7.79 -6.57 -1.97
C LEU A 21 9.27 -6.93 -1.86
N LEU A 22 9.61 -7.90 -1.01
CA LEU A 22 11.01 -8.29 -0.78
C LEU A 22 11.63 -9.05 -1.95
N ASP A 23 10.83 -9.44 -2.95
CA ASP A 23 11.30 -10.04 -4.21
C ASP A 23 11.64 -8.95 -5.26
N PHE A 24 11.44 -7.67 -4.97
CA PHE A 24 11.82 -6.56 -5.86
C PHE A 24 13.32 -6.25 -5.82
N PRO A 25 13.85 -5.47 -6.79
CA PRO A 25 15.19 -4.92 -6.69
C PRO A 25 15.38 -4.08 -5.41
N ASP A 26 16.58 -4.13 -4.82
CA ASP A 26 16.88 -3.47 -3.54
C ASP A 26 16.57 -1.96 -3.55
N ASP A 27 16.86 -1.27 -4.66
CA ASP A 27 16.57 0.16 -4.84
C ASP A 27 15.06 0.47 -4.81
N VAL A 28 14.24 -0.45 -5.32
CA VAL A 28 12.77 -0.35 -5.27
C VAL A 28 12.24 -0.65 -3.87
N ILE A 29 12.85 -1.61 -3.17
CA ILE A 29 12.51 -1.93 -1.77
C ILE A 29 12.77 -0.72 -0.87
N ASP A 30 13.93 -0.08 -1.02
CA ASP A 30 14.32 1.09 -0.23
C ASP A 30 13.35 2.26 -0.45
N GLU A 31 13.02 2.58 -1.69
CA GLU A 31 12.10 3.69 -2.01
C GLU A 31 10.68 3.43 -1.50
N PHE A 32 10.13 2.23 -1.71
CA PHE A 32 8.82 1.89 -1.16
C PHE A 32 8.83 1.81 0.37
N GLY A 33 9.91 1.35 0.99
CA GLY A 33 10.09 1.35 2.44
C GLY A 33 10.03 2.77 3.01
N TYR A 34 10.78 3.70 2.41
CA TYR A 34 10.76 5.12 2.77
C TYR A 34 9.36 5.72 2.60
N SER A 35 8.75 5.52 1.44
CA SER A 35 7.40 6.03 1.13
C SER A 35 6.34 5.48 2.09
N LEU A 36 6.37 4.19 2.42
CA LEU A 36 5.47 3.61 3.42
C LEU A 36 5.71 4.19 4.81
N GLY A 37 6.96 4.44 5.21
CA GLY A 37 7.29 5.13 6.47
C GLY A 37 6.67 6.53 6.55
N VAL A 38 6.72 7.31 5.47
CA VAL A 38 6.03 8.61 5.38
C VAL A 38 4.51 8.46 5.59
N VAL A 39 3.89 7.43 5.00
CA VAL A 39 2.46 7.13 5.19
C VAL A 39 2.12 6.75 6.63
N GLN A 40 2.99 5.98 7.30
CA GLN A 40 2.82 5.60 8.71
C GLN A 40 2.80 6.82 9.63
N LEU A 41 3.58 7.86 9.31
CA LEU A 41 3.62 9.15 10.01
C LEU A 41 2.46 10.10 9.62
N GLY A 42 1.57 9.66 8.73
CA GLY A 42 0.43 10.44 8.24
C GLY A 42 0.78 11.46 7.17
N GLY A 43 1.98 11.35 6.56
CA GLY A 43 2.33 12.10 5.37
C GLY A 43 1.79 11.44 4.09
N GLN A 44 1.95 12.15 2.98
CA GLN A 44 1.65 11.63 1.64
C GLN A 44 2.93 11.71 0.80
N PRO A 45 3.52 10.56 0.41
CA PRO A 45 4.67 10.54 -0.49
C PRO A 45 4.35 11.20 -1.85
N PRO A 46 5.30 11.87 -2.51
CA PRO A 46 5.11 12.41 -3.84
C PRO A 46 4.71 11.36 -4.89
N ALA A 47 5.21 10.14 -4.75
CA ALA A 47 4.90 9.01 -5.63
C ALA A 47 3.49 8.43 -5.44
N ALA A 48 2.78 8.83 -4.37
CA ALA A 48 1.46 8.28 -4.06
C ALA A 48 0.38 8.85 -4.99
N LYS A 49 -0.38 7.95 -5.61
CA LYS A 49 -1.49 8.26 -6.51
C LYS A 49 -2.77 7.60 -6.01
N PRO A 50 -3.94 8.25 -6.10
CA PRO A 50 -5.20 7.61 -5.78
C PRO A 50 -5.45 6.39 -6.69
N TRP A 51 -5.80 5.25 -6.09
CA TRP A 51 -6.20 4.07 -6.84
C TRP A 51 -7.59 4.25 -7.43
N LYS A 52 -7.74 3.98 -8.73
CA LYS A 52 -9.03 4.07 -9.41
C LYS A 52 -9.79 2.74 -9.29
N GLY A 53 -11.01 2.78 -8.76
CA GLY A 53 -11.93 1.63 -8.77
C GLY A 53 -12.47 1.23 -7.39
N GLU A 54 -11.70 1.43 -6.31
CA GLU A 54 -12.13 1.01 -4.96
C GLU A 54 -12.82 2.11 -4.15
N GLY A 55 -12.79 3.36 -4.62
CA GLY A 55 -13.24 4.55 -3.90
C GLY A 55 -12.12 5.24 -3.09
N PRO A 56 -12.45 6.28 -2.30
CA PRO A 56 -11.45 7.12 -1.62
C PRO A 56 -10.64 6.34 -0.58
N GLY A 57 -9.41 6.78 -0.29
CA GLY A 57 -8.59 6.17 0.77
C GLY A 57 -7.80 4.92 0.36
N VAL A 58 -7.83 4.54 -0.92
CA VAL A 58 -6.93 3.53 -1.49
C VAL A 58 -5.98 4.23 -2.46
N PHE A 59 -4.70 3.89 -2.37
CA PHE A 59 -3.62 4.55 -3.09
C PHE A 59 -2.66 3.52 -3.66
N GLU A 60 -1.88 3.94 -4.65
CA GLU A 60 -0.73 3.21 -5.17
C GLU A 60 0.54 4.08 -5.10
N LEU A 61 1.65 3.48 -4.69
CA LEU A 61 3.00 4.00 -4.96
C LEU A 61 3.46 3.41 -6.29
N VAL A 62 4.21 4.17 -7.06
CA VAL A 62 4.75 3.75 -8.36
C VAL A 62 6.22 4.09 -8.40
N GLU A 63 7.06 3.11 -8.75
CA GLU A 63 8.50 3.28 -8.91
C GLU A 63 8.97 2.61 -10.20
N ASP A 64 9.87 3.26 -10.94
CA ASP A 64 10.39 2.74 -12.22
C ASP A 64 11.87 2.37 -12.03
N ALA A 65 12.22 1.09 -12.22
CA ALA A 65 13.58 0.62 -12.09
C ALA A 65 13.94 -0.33 -13.24
N ARG A 66 15.10 -0.10 -13.86
CA ARG A 66 15.69 -0.98 -14.89
C ARG A 66 14.77 -1.28 -16.09
N GLY A 67 13.87 -0.35 -16.43
CA GLY A 67 12.91 -0.51 -17.52
C GLY A 67 11.58 -1.16 -17.12
N ASP A 68 11.42 -1.50 -15.85
CA ASP A 68 10.20 -2.05 -15.27
C ASP A 68 9.52 -1.04 -14.35
N THR A 69 8.18 -1.13 -14.25
CA THR A 69 7.39 -0.34 -13.31
C THR A 69 6.88 -1.23 -12.19
N TYR A 70 7.17 -0.88 -10.95
CA TYR A 70 6.73 -1.56 -9.74
C TYR A 70 5.65 -0.73 -9.04
N ARG A 71 4.73 -1.40 -8.35
CA ARG A 71 3.63 -0.75 -7.64
C ARG A 71 3.35 -1.38 -6.29
N VAL A 72 2.99 -0.53 -5.33
CA VAL A 72 2.48 -0.92 -4.01
C VAL A 72 1.11 -0.30 -3.80
N ALA A 73 0.06 -1.11 -3.78
CA ALA A 73 -1.29 -0.69 -3.43
C ALA A 73 -1.49 -0.78 -1.91
N TYR A 74 -2.05 0.28 -1.31
CA TYR A 74 -2.29 0.37 0.13
C TYR A 74 -3.57 1.16 0.45
N THR A 75 -4.09 1.01 1.66
CA THR A 75 -5.26 1.75 2.13
C THR A 75 -5.01 2.46 3.46
N VAL A 76 -5.53 3.68 3.55
CA VAL A 76 -5.48 4.56 4.73
C VAL A 76 -6.85 4.71 5.39
N ARG A 77 -7.87 3.97 4.92
CA ARG A 77 -9.26 4.04 5.43
C ARG A 77 -9.38 3.72 6.92
N PHE A 78 -8.41 3.00 7.46
CA PHE A 78 -8.40 2.49 8.80
C PHE A 78 -7.59 3.43 9.69
N ALA A 79 -8.25 4.15 10.60
CA ALA A 79 -7.62 5.25 11.35
C ALA A 79 -6.36 4.80 12.13
N LYS A 80 -6.37 3.57 12.66
CA LYS A 80 -5.30 3.06 13.53
C LYS A 80 -4.19 2.29 12.81
N ALA A 81 -4.33 1.97 11.53
CA ALA A 81 -3.36 1.13 10.82
C ALA A 81 -3.39 1.37 9.31
N ILE A 82 -2.27 1.10 8.66
CA ILE A 82 -2.16 1.07 7.20
C ILE A 82 -2.13 -0.37 6.75
N TYR A 83 -2.87 -0.69 5.69
CA TYR A 83 -2.81 -2.02 5.09
C TYR A 83 -2.18 -1.95 3.72
N VAL A 84 -1.13 -2.76 3.53
CA VAL A 84 -0.54 -2.99 2.22
C VAL A 84 -1.30 -4.14 1.57
N LEU A 85 -1.92 -3.85 0.44
CA LEU A 85 -2.87 -4.71 -0.25
C LEU A 85 -2.21 -5.53 -1.35
N HIS A 86 -1.31 -4.94 -2.15
CA HIS A 86 -0.65 -5.68 -3.23
C HIS A 86 0.69 -5.04 -3.60
N CYS A 87 1.69 -5.86 -3.89
CA CYS A 87 2.98 -5.43 -4.42
C CYS A 87 3.20 -6.21 -5.72
N PHE A 88 3.34 -5.53 -6.84
CA PHE A 88 3.53 -6.18 -8.14
C PHE A 88 4.37 -5.37 -9.12
N GLN A 89 5.08 -6.09 -10.00
CA GLN A 89 5.68 -5.53 -11.20
C GLN A 89 4.63 -5.50 -12.31
N LYS A 90 4.49 -4.36 -12.97
CA LYS A 90 3.63 -4.21 -14.14
C LYS A 90 4.26 -4.94 -15.33
N LYS A 91 3.60 -6.00 -15.81
CA LYS A 91 4.13 -6.88 -16.87
C LYS A 91 4.09 -6.31 -18.30
N SER A 92 3.48 -5.14 -18.53
CA SER A 92 3.37 -4.54 -19.86
C SER A 92 3.91 -3.10 -19.88
N PRO A 93 4.95 -2.81 -20.69
CA PRO A 93 5.45 -1.45 -20.85
C PRO A 93 4.42 -0.50 -21.47
N SER A 94 3.58 -1.00 -22.39
CA SER A 94 2.66 -0.18 -23.20
C SER A 94 1.23 -0.11 -22.69
N GLY A 95 0.79 -1.03 -21.82
CA GLY A 95 -0.57 -0.99 -21.27
C GLY A 95 -0.72 0.08 -20.19
N ILE A 96 -1.57 1.10 -20.38
CA ILE A 96 -1.86 2.10 -19.32
C ILE A 96 -2.60 1.46 -18.13
N ARG A 97 -3.35 0.38 -18.40
CA ARG A 97 -4.20 -0.28 -17.41
C ARG A 97 -3.45 -1.37 -16.64
N THR A 98 -3.63 -1.38 -15.33
CA THR A 98 -3.26 -2.50 -14.47
C THR A 98 -3.99 -3.78 -14.91
N ALA A 99 -3.33 -4.93 -14.82
CA ALA A 99 -3.93 -6.19 -15.23
C ALA A 99 -5.17 -6.49 -14.38
N ARG A 100 -6.20 -7.07 -15.00
CA ARG A 100 -7.47 -7.38 -14.31
C ARG A 100 -7.26 -8.23 -13.06
N THR A 101 -6.31 -9.16 -13.11
CA THR A 101 -5.93 -10.02 -11.98
C THR A 101 -5.41 -9.24 -10.78
N ASP A 102 -4.62 -8.17 -10.99
CA ASP A 102 -4.10 -7.34 -9.90
C ASP A 102 -5.23 -6.47 -9.30
N VAL A 103 -6.14 -5.97 -10.14
CA VAL A 103 -7.32 -5.23 -9.69
C VAL A 103 -8.22 -6.10 -8.81
N GLU A 104 -8.55 -7.31 -9.27
CA GLU A 104 -9.36 -8.26 -8.53
C GLU A 104 -8.69 -8.67 -7.20
N LEU A 105 -7.37 -8.86 -7.20
CA LEU A 105 -6.63 -9.20 -5.99
C LEU A 105 -6.62 -8.05 -4.96
N ILE A 106 -6.48 -6.80 -5.41
CA ILE A 106 -6.57 -5.62 -4.53
C ILE A 106 -7.96 -5.53 -3.90
N HIS A 107 -9.02 -5.76 -4.68
CA HIS A 107 -10.40 -5.77 -4.19
C HIS A 107 -10.61 -6.81 -3.08
N GLU A 108 -10.18 -8.06 -3.32
CA GLU A 108 -10.31 -9.13 -2.32
C GLU A 108 -9.48 -8.87 -1.07
N ARG A 109 -8.25 -8.38 -1.22
CA ARG A 109 -7.39 -8.06 -0.08
C ARG A 109 -7.86 -6.84 0.70
N LEU A 110 -8.60 -5.93 0.08
CA LEU A 110 -9.25 -4.82 0.79
C LEU A 110 -10.39 -5.30 1.71
N LYS A 111 -11.13 -6.35 1.30
CA LYS A 111 -12.12 -7.00 2.19
C LYS A 111 -11.43 -7.65 3.38
N LEU A 112 -10.35 -8.42 3.14
CA LEU A 112 -9.57 -9.04 4.21
C LEU A 112 -8.98 -8.02 5.18
N ALA A 113 -8.49 -6.88 4.68
CA ALA A 113 -8.00 -5.78 5.51
C ALA A 113 -9.08 -5.20 6.42
N ARG A 114 -10.32 -5.09 5.93
CA ARG A 114 -11.46 -4.65 6.73
C ARG A 114 -11.76 -5.63 7.86
N ASP A 115 -11.87 -6.91 7.54
CA ASP A 115 -12.18 -7.95 8.52
C ASP A 115 -11.09 -8.02 9.61
N ASP A 116 -9.81 -7.99 9.22
CA ASP A 116 -8.67 -7.96 10.15
C ASP A 116 -8.68 -6.69 11.02
N TYR A 117 -9.03 -5.53 10.45
CA TYR A 117 -9.17 -4.30 11.23
C TYR A 117 -10.28 -4.39 12.28
N GLU A 118 -11.44 -4.93 11.92
CA GLU A 118 -12.57 -5.13 12.85
C GLU A 118 -12.17 -6.07 14.00
N VAL A 119 -11.45 -7.17 13.70
CA VAL A 119 -10.95 -8.10 14.73
C VAL A 119 -9.92 -7.44 15.66
N ARG A 120 -8.95 -6.71 15.10
CA ARG A 120 -7.85 -6.10 15.89
C ARG A 120 -8.27 -4.87 16.69
N TYR A 121 -9.14 -4.05 16.13
CA TYR A 121 -9.38 -2.69 16.63
C TYR A 121 -10.86 -2.38 16.91
N GLY A 122 -11.79 -3.25 16.52
CA GLY A 122 -13.23 -3.03 16.68
C GLY A 122 -13.76 -3.15 18.11
N LYS A 123 -12.92 -3.62 19.06
CA LYS A 123 -13.31 -3.78 20.48
C LYS A 123 -13.08 -2.56 21.36
N GLU A 124 -12.54 -1.46 20.83
CA GLU A 124 -12.49 -0.20 21.57
C GLU A 124 -13.85 0.50 21.50
N LYS A 125 -14.65 0.31 22.55
CA LYS A 125 -15.73 1.23 22.96
C LYS A 125 -15.17 2.26 23.94
#